data_AF-A0A9P1E7P8-F1
#
_entry.id   AF-A0A9P1E7P8-F1
#
_cell.length_a   1.000
_cell.length_b   1.000
_cell.length_c   1.000
_cell.angle_alpha   90.00
_cell.angle_beta   90.00
_cell.angle_gamma   90.00
#
_symmetry.space_group_name_H-M   'P 1'
#
loop_
_entity.id
_entity.type
_entity.pdbx_description
1 polymer ?
#
loop_
_entity_poly.entity_id
_entity_poly.type
_entity_poly.pdbx_seq_one_letter_code
_entity_poly.pdbx_strand_id
1 'polypeptide(L)' 'MSSEFEMSMMGELNFFLGLQIKQTSKGTRISQQKYLKELLKKYGASESKTMTTPMGTIDRLDADEKGTSIDQKMYRGMIR' A
#
# COMPACT_ATOMS: atom_id res chain seq x y z
N MET A 1 16.19 1.34 -22.53
CA MET A 1 15.10 0.68 -21.77
C MET A 1 14.84 -0.74 -22.24
N SER A 2 14.59 -1.00 -23.54
CA SER A 2 14.45 -2.37 -24.06
C SER A 2 15.71 -3.24 -24.00
N SER A 3 16.91 -2.64 -23.92
CA SER A 3 18.18 -3.36 -23.86
C SER A 3 18.61 -3.76 -22.45
N GLU A 4 18.01 -3.16 -21.42
CA GLU A 4 18.40 -3.36 -20.02
C GLU A 4 17.35 -4.14 -19.23
N PHE A 5 16.12 -4.23 -19.73
CA PHE A 5 15.02 -4.92 -19.06
C PHE A 5 14.25 -5.77 -20.08
N GLU A 6 14.11 -7.07 -19.78
CA GLU A 6 13.21 -7.97 -20.49
C GLU A 6 11.77 -7.44 -20.34
N MET A 7 11.22 -6.87 -21.41
CA MET A 7 9.80 -6.55 -21.46
C MET A 7 9.03 -7.83 -21.76
N SER A 8 8.53 -8.50 -20.72
CA SER A 8 7.46 -9.49 -20.93
C SER A 8 6.28 -8.78 -21.59
N MET A 9 5.59 -9.41 -22.55
CA MET A 9 4.35 -8.87 -23.12
C MET A 9 3.32 -8.68 -22.01
N MET A 10 3.32 -7.52 -21.37
CA MET A 10 2.26 -7.10 -20.49
C MET A 10 1.08 -6.78 -21.40
N GLY A 11 0.08 -7.65 -21.42
CA GLY A 11 -1.24 -7.31 -21.97
C GLY A 11 -1.86 -6.13 -21.22
N GLU A 12 -3.18 -6.10 -21.05
CA GLU A 12 -3.79 -5.04 -20.25
C GLU A 12 -3.14 -4.96 -18.86
N LEU A 13 -2.65 -3.76 -18.50
CA LEU A 13 -1.98 -3.49 -17.24
C LEU A 13 -3.00 -3.60 -16.12
N ASN A 14 -3.10 -4.79 -15.51
CA ASN A 14 -4.07 -5.08 -14.46
C ASN A 14 -3.53 -4.81 -13.05
N PHE A 15 -2.21 -4.96 -12.87
CA PHE A 15 -1.52 -4.71 -11.60
C PHE A 15 -0.14 -4.09 -11.83
N PHE A 16 0.19 -3.06 -11.05
CA PHE A 16 1.52 -2.45 -11.03
C PHE A 16 1.85 -1.97 -9.63
N LEU A 17 2.95 -2.43 -9.03
CA LEU A 17 3.42 -1.97 -7.72
C LEU A 17 2.36 -2.07 -6.59
N GLY A 18 1.51 -3.10 -6.61
CA GLY A 18 0.38 -3.26 -5.67
C GLY A 18 -0.86 -2.44 -6.01
N LEU A 19 -0.80 -1.59 -7.05
CA LEU A 19 -1.95 -0.90 -7.62
C LEU A 19 -2.68 -1.84 -8.57
N GLN A 20 -3.97 -2.04 -8.34
CA GLN A 20 -4.87 -2.63 -9.32
C GLN A 20 -5.33 -1.54 -10.29
N ILE A 21 -5.12 -1.80 -11.58
CA ILE A 21 -5.43 -0.88 -12.66
C ILE A 21 -6.52 -1.53 -13.50
N LYS A 22 -7.60 -0.79 -13.75
CA LYS A 22 -8.69 -1.18 -14.64
C LYS A 22 -8.85 -0.12 -15.70
N GLN A 23 -8.50 -0.47 -16.93
CA GLN A 23 -8.67 0.39 -18.09
C GLN A 23 -10.06 0.11 -18.67
N THR A 24 -10.86 1.16 -18.87
CA THR A 24 -12.19 1.07 -19.46
C THR A 24 -12.34 2.15 -20.52
N SER A 25 -13.35 2.05 -21.39
CA SER A 25 -13.64 3.10 -22.39
C SER A 25 -13.92 4.47 -21.79
N LYS A 26 -14.26 4.54 -20.49
CA LYS A 26 -14.49 5.77 -19.73
C LYS A 26 -13.22 6.32 -19.06
N GLY A 27 -12.10 5.61 -19.17
CA GLY A 27 -10.81 5.97 -18.56
C GLY A 27 -10.23 4.87 -17.67
N THR A 28 -9.13 5.21 -17.00
CA THR A 28 -8.35 4.30 -16.17
C THR A 28 -8.69 4.48 -14.69
N ARG A 29 -9.12 3.41 -14.03
CA ARG A 29 -9.35 3.37 -12.59
C ARG A 29 -8.19 2.68 -11.89
N ILE A 30 -7.61 3.35 -10.90
CA ILE A 30 -6.52 2.82 -10.07
C ILE A 30 -7.08 2.57 -8.66
N SER A 31 -6.73 1.44 -8.04
CA SER A 31 -7.16 1.09 -6.68
C SER A 31 -6.13 0.22 -5.96
N GLN A 32 -6.01 0.35 -4.64
CA GLN A 32 -5.14 -0.49 -3.79
C GLN A 32 -5.93 -1.48 -2.93
N GLN A 33 -7.20 -1.73 -3.25
CA GLN A 33 -8.11 -2.47 -2.38
C GLN A 33 -7.60 -3.87 -2.04
N LYS A 34 -7.02 -4.58 -3.02
CA LYS A 34 -6.46 -5.92 -2.80
C LYS A 34 -5.27 -5.88 -1.84
N TYR A 35 -4.31 -5.00 -2.11
CA TYR A 35 -3.13 -4.80 -1.27
C TYR A 35 -3.51 -4.45 0.17
N LEU A 36 -4.44 -3.51 0.36
CA LEU A 36 -4.90 -3.13 1.70
C LEU A 36 -5.56 -4.30 2.44
N LYS A 37 -6.38 -5.10 1.77
CA LYS A 37 -7.01 -6.29 2.38
C LYS A 37 -5.98 -7.34 2.81
N GLU A 38 -4.97 -7.60 1.97
CA GLU A 38 -3.89 -8.53 2.29
C GLU A 38 -3.03 -8.02 3.45
N LEU A 39 -2.76 -6.71 3.47
CA LEU A 39 -2.03 -6.05 4.54
C LEU A 39 -2.78 -6.16 5.89
N LEU A 40 -4.07 -5.82 5.91
CA LEU A 40 -4.90 -5.94 7.11
C LEU A 40 -4.95 -7.39 7.60
N LYS A 41 -5.08 -8.36 6.70
CA LYS A 41 -5.05 -9.78 7.06
C LYS A 41 -3.71 -10.21 7.66
N LYS A 42 -2.58 -9.79 7.07
CA LYS A 42 -1.23 -10.14 7.52
C LYS A 42 -0.93 -9.67 8.94
N TYR A 43 -1.48 -8.52 9.33
CA TYR A 43 -1.24 -7.91 10.64
C TYR A 43 -2.43 -8.04 11.61
N GLY A 44 -3.41 -8.91 11.30
CA GLY A 44 -4.53 -9.20 12.20
C GLY A 44 -5.55 -8.06 12.35
N ALA A 45 -5.58 -7.11 11.41
CA ALA A 45 -6.42 -5.91 11.44
C ALA A 45 -7.67 -6.02 10.55
N SER A 46 -8.03 -7.22 10.08
CA SER A 46 -9.20 -7.44 9.20
C SER A 46 -10.53 -7.04 9.85
N GLU A 47 -10.64 -7.15 11.17
CA GLU A 47 -11.85 -6.85 11.96
C GLU A 47 -11.77 -5.48 12.67
N SER A 48 -10.72 -4.70 12.38
CA SER A 48 -10.55 -3.38 12.98
C SER A 48 -11.69 -2.45 12.57
N LYS A 49 -12.21 -1.69 13.53
CA LYS A 49 -13.26 -0.69 13.28
C LYS A 49 -12.76 0.38 12.31
N THR A 50 -13.58 0.72 11.33
CA THR A 50 -13.29 1.84 10.45
C THR A 50 -13.36 3.14 11.24
N MET A 51 -12.34 3.99 11.10
CA MET A 51 -12.32 5.32 11.67
C MET A 51 -12.89 6.30 10.64
N THR A 52 -13.91 7.07 11.04
CA THR A 52 -14.52 8.10 10.18
C THR A 52 -13.65 9.33 10.05
N THR A 53 -12.78 9.55 11.03
CA THR A 53 -11.83 10.65 11.03
C THR A 53 -10.61 10.25 10.19
N PRO A 54 -10.30 10.97 9.09
CA PRO A 54 -9.09 10.71 8.33
C PRO A 54 -7.85 10.98 9.19
N MET A 55 -6.78 10.24 8.93
CA MET A 55 -5.47 10.52 9.53
C MET A 55 -4.99 11.90 9.08
N GLY A 56 -4.40 12.67 10.00
CA GLY A 56 -3.76 13.94 9.69
C GLY A 56 -2.67 13.75 8.65
N THR A 57 -2.62 14.62 7.64
CA THR A 57 -1.58 14.56 6.59
C THR A 57 -0.32 15.33 6.97
N ILE A 58 -0.39 16.14 8.03
CA ILE A 58 0.67 17.06 8.48
C ILE A 58 0.85 16.91 9.99
N ASP A 59 1.13 15.69 10.43
CA ASP A 59 1.57 15.48 11.81
C ASP A 59 3.11 15.55 11.82
N ARG A 60 3.66 16.49 12.60
CA ARG A 60 5.09 16.52 12.89
C ARG A 60 5.38 15.34 13.80
N LEU A 61 6.11 14.37 13.27
CA LEU A 61 6.61 13.25 14.06
C LEU A 61 7.88 13.69 14.78
N ASP A 62 7.86 13.61 16.10
CA ASP A 62 9.03 13.86 16.96
C ASP A 62 9.51 12.54 17.56
N ALA A 63 10.77 12.53 18.04
CA ALA A 63 11.32 11.37 18.70
C ALA A 63 10.63 11.14 20.06
N ASP A 64 10.15 9.92 20.30
CA ASP A 64 9.65 9.50 21.60
C ASP A 64 10.77 8.81 22.40
N GLU A 65 11.55 9.60 23.15
CA GLU A 65 12.69 9.10 23.95
C GLU A 65 12.25 8.17 25.10
N LYS A 66 10.98 8.25 25.52
CA LYS A 66 10.41 7.41 26.58
C LYS A 66 9.55 6.26 26.02
N GLY A 67 9.45 6.18 24.69
CA GLY A 67 8.63 5.21 23.99
C GLY A 67 9.13 3.78 24.16
N THR A 68 8.22 2.82 23.98
CA THR A 68 8.62 1.42 23.92
C THR A 68 9.35 1.16 22.61
N SER A 69 10.49 0.45 22.67
CA SER A 69 11.22 0.05 21.47
C SER A 69 10.34 -0.83 20.59
N ILE A 70 10.18 -0.43 19.33
CA ILE A 70 9.35 -1.12 18.33
C ILE A 70 10.27 -1.80 17.31
N ASP A 71 9.91 -3.01 16.88
CA ASP A 71 10.63 -3.67 15.78
C ASP A 71 10.42 -2.89 14.47
N GLN A 72 11.49 -2.21 14.04
CA GLN A 72 11.50 -1.43 12.82
C GLN A 72 11.18 -2.28 11.58
N LYS A 73 11.56 -3.57 11.56
CA LYS A 73 11.26 -4.46 10.43
C LYS A 73 9.77 -4.73 10.33
N MET A 74 9.09 -4.88 11.46
CA MET A 74 7.65 -5.09 11.53
C MET A 74 6.90 -3.88 10.96
N TYR A 75 7.26 -2.67 11.42
CA TYR A 75 6.65 -1.42 10.94
C TYR A 75 6.92 -1.16 9.46
N ARG A 76 8.19 -1.32 9.03
CA ARG A 76 8.55 -1.17 7.60
C ARG A 76 7.82 -2.18 6.72
N GLY A 77 7.53 -3.38 7.22
CA GLY A 77 6.76 -4.38 6.51
C GLY A 77 5.28 -4.03 6.30
N MET A 78 4.75 -3.06 7.04
CA MET A 78 3.38 -2.55 6.85
C MET A 78 3.27 -1.49 5.75
N ILE A 79 4.35 -0.75 5.51
CA ILE A 79 4.40 0.37 4.56
C ILE A 79 4.89 -0.08 3.17
N ARG A 80 5.61 -1.21 3.10
CA ARG A 80 6.33 -1.67 1.91
C ARG A 80 5.52 -2.58 0.99
#